data_AF-A0A3P3RHH6-F1
#
_entry.id   AF-A0A3P3RHH6-F1
#
_cell.length_a   1.000
_cell.length_b   1.000
_cell.length_c   1.000
_cell.angle_alpha   90.00
_cell.angle_beta   90.00
_cell.angle_gamma   90.00
#
_symmetry.space_group_name_H-M   'P 1'
#
loop_
_entity.id
_entity.type
_entity.pdbx_description
1 polymer ?
#
loop_
_entity_poly.entity_id
_entity_poly.type
_entity_poly.pdbx_seq_one_letter_code
_entity_poly.pdbx_strand_id
1 'polypeptide(L)' 'MAETEGIDVQLQAAGSATGTDADAFYAAHGGVPSLNVGLPNRYMHTPVELIDTDDLDAIAALLGAVGTQTDGVRTLNK' A
#
# COMPACT_ATOMS: atom_id res chain seq x y z
N MET A 1 11.52 0.29 0.06
CA MET A 1 11.26 1.71 0.37
C MET A 1 11.16 1.90 1.86
N ALA A 2 10.16 1.30 2.53
CA ALA A 2 9.99 1.45 3.99
C ALA A 2 11.27 1.17 4.80
N GLU A 3 11.98 0.06 4.54
CA GLU A 3 13.27 -0.24 5.20
C GLU A 3 14.34 0.83 4.98
N THR A 4 14.41 1.42 3.79
CA THR A 4 15.35 2.49 3.45
C THR A 4 15.04 3.77 4.22
N GLU A 5 13.75 4.06 4.42
CA GLU A 5 13.25 5.21 5.16
C GLU A 5 13.13 4.94 6.68
N GLY A 6 13.48 3.74 7.15
CA GLY A 6 13.34 3.35 8.55
C GLY A 6 11.88 3.30 9.04
N ILE A 7 10.92 3.05 8.14
CA ILE A 7 9.50 2.96 8.44
C ILE A 7 9.14 1.50 8.72
N ASP A 8 8.58 1.24 9.91
CA ASP A 8 8.08 -0.07 10.28
C ASP A 8 6.86 -0.45 9.44
N VAL A 9 6.76 -1.73 9.06
CA VAL A 9 5.64 -2.26 8.29
C VAL A 9 5.06 -3.49 8.93
N GLN A 10 3.75 -3.67 8.75
CA GLN A 10 3.03 -4.86 9.16
C GLN A 10 2.55 -5.63 7.93
N LEU A 11 2.67 -6.96 7.97
CA LEU A 11 2.15 -7.81 6.91
C LEU A 11 0.74 -8.28 7.27
N GLN A 12 -0.19 -8.07 6.36
CA GLN A 12 -1.54 -8.62 6.43
C GLN A 12 -1.65 -9.79 5.46
N ALA A 13 -2.04 -10.96 5.97
CA ALA A 13 -2.42 -12.06 5.09
C ALA A 13 -3.72 -11.69 4.35
N ALA A 14 -3.76 -11.92 3.05
CA ALA A 14 -4.96 -11.84 2.24
C ALA A 14 -5.29 -13.23 1.67
N GLY A 15 -6.55 -13.44 1.28
CA GLY A 15 -6.96 -14.63 0.55
C GLY A 15 -6.44 -14.59 -0.90
N SER A 16 -7.03 -15.42 -1.77
CA SER A 16 -6.74 -15.36 -3.22
C SER A 16 -7.09 -14.01 -3.87
N ALA A 17 -7.92 -13.21 -3.20
CA ALA A 17 -8.22 -11.82 -3.51
C ALA A 17 -8.18 -11.00 -2.22
N THR A 18 -7.86 -9.72 -2.33
CA THR A 18 -7.86 -8.78 -1.20
C THR A 18 -9.25 -8.17 -0.95
N GLY A 19 -10.12 -8.15 -1.96
CA GLY A 19 -11.41 -7.45 -1.95
C GLY A 19 -11.27 -5.94 -2.16
N THR A 20 -10.08 -5.45 -2.52
CA THR A 20 -9.80 -4.03 -2.74
C THR A 20 -9.69 -3.72 -4.24
N ASP A 21 -9.66 -2.43 -4.58
CA ASP A 21 -9.43 -1.98 -5.95
C ASP A 21 -8.07 -2.44 -6.50
N ALA A 22 -7.11 -2.79 -5.64
CA ALA A 22 -5.81 -3.33 -6.06
C ALA A 22 -5.95 -4.66 -6.83
N ASP A 23 -6.97 -5.48 -6.54
CA ASP A 23 -7.23 -6.71 -7.29
C ASP A 23 -7.63 -6.40 -8.74
N ALA A 24 -8.46 -5.37 -8.93
CA ALA A 24 -8.91 -4.93 -10.24
C ALA A 24 -7.76 -4.28 -11.03
N PHE A 25 -6.94 -3.45 -10.38
CA PHE A 25 -5.74 -2.87 -11.00
C PHE A 25 -4.76 -3.96 -11.42
N TYR A 26 -4.51 -4.93 -10.54
CA TYR A 26 -3.62 -6.04 -10.85
C TYR A 26 -4.05 -6.79 -12.12
N ALA A 27 -5.34 -7.11 -12.26
CA ALA A 27 -5.85 -7.86 -13.41
C ALA A 27 -5.96 -7.04 -14.72
N ALA A 28 -5.85 -5.72 -14.64
CA ALA A 28 -6.01 -4.85 -15.81
C ALA A 28 -4.89 -5.04 -16.85
N HIS A 29 -5.20 -4.88 -18.13
CA HIS A 29 -4.24 -4.87 -19.25
C HIS A 29 -3.25 -6.04 -19.30
N GLY A 30 -3.64 -7.22 -18.79
CA GLY A 30 -2.78 -8.41 -18.77
C GLY A 30 -1.81 -8.47 -17.59
N GLY A 31 -1.92 -7.58 -16.61
CA GLY A 31 -1.11 -7.56 -15.39
C GLY A 31 -0.46 -6.21 -15.14
N VAL A 32 -1.05 -5.35 -14.30
CA VAL A 32 -0.39 -4.13 -13.82
C VAL A 32 0.24 -4.39 -12.45
N PRO A 33 1.56 -4.19 -12.26
CA PRO A 33 2.17 -4.25 -10.94
C PRO A 33 1.43 -3.34 -9.96
N SER A 34 0.79 -3.94 -8.97
CA SER A 34 -0.07 -3.27 -8.01
C SER A 34 0.31 -3.70 -6.60
N LEU A 35 0.24 -2.79 -5.65
CA LEU A 35 0.53 -3.04 -4.24
C LEU A 35 -0.63 -2.51 -3.41
N ASN A 36 -1.21 -3.37 -2.57
CA ASN A 36 -2.18 -2.95 -1.57
C ASN A 36 -1.44 -2.54 -0.29
N VAL A 37 -1.63 -1.30 0.15
CA VAL A 37 -1.06 -0.73 1.37
C VAL A 37 -2.17 -0.01 2.12
N GLY A 38 -2.20 -0.13 3.44
CA GLY A 38 -3.23 0.50 4.24
C GLY A 38 -2.81 0.70 5.70
N LEU A 39 -3.59 1.51 6.39
CA LEU A 39 -3.45 1.75 7.83
C LEU A 39 -4.16 0.66 8.63
N PRO A 40 -3.60 0.21 9.76
CA PRO A 40 -4.35 -0.55 10.75
C PRO A 40 -5.56 0.27 11.22
N ASN A 41 -6.77 -0.23 10.91
CA ASN A 41 -8.02 0.46 11.18
C ASN A 41 -9.01 -0.46 11.90
N ARG A 42 -9.54 0.00 13.03
CA ARG A 42 -10.63 -0.67 13.76
C ARG A 42 -11.96 -0.01 13.44
N TYR A 43 -12.99 -0.84 13.31
CA TYR A 43 -14.36 -0.43 13.01
C TYR A 43 -14.55 0.19 11.62
N MET A 44 -13.75 -0.28 10.66
CA MET A 44 -13.90 0.04 9.23
C MET A 44 -15.36 -0.14 8.79
N HIS A 45 -15.87 0.80 7.99
CA HIS A 45 -17.26 0.86 7.51
C HIS A 45 -18.31 1.17 8.59
N THR A 46 -17.90 1.70 9.73
CA THR A 46 -18.82 2.28 10.72
C THR A 46 -18.70 3.81 10.74
N PRO A 47 -19.68 4.53 11.31
CA PRO A 47 -19.59 5.99 11.39
C PRO A 47 -18.42 6.52 12.24
N VAL A 48 -17.81 5.68 13.09
CA VAL A 48 -16.68 6.06 13.94
C VAL A 48 -15.60 4.99 13.80
N GLU A 49 -14.49 5.39 13.18
CA GLU A 49 -13.33 4.53 12.95
C GLU A 49 -12.18 4.91 13.90
N LEU A 50 -11.26 3.98 14.12
CA LEU A 50 -10.11 4.20 15.01
C LEU A 50 -8.83 3.72 14.35
N ILE A 51 -7.86 4.62 14.30
CA ILE A 51 -6.49 4.38 13.85
C ILE A 51 -5.51 4.84 14.92
N ASP A 52 -4.24 4.44 14.78
CA ASP A 52 -3.13 5.11 15.45
C ASP A 52 -2.70 6.34 14.63
N THR A 53 -2.47 7.48 15.30
CA THR A 53 -2.02 8.70 14.62
C THR A 53 -0.57 8.61 14.16
N ASP A 54 0.26 7.83 14.85
CA ASP A 54 1.66 7.64 14.45
C ASP A 54 1.75 6.81 13.16
N ASP A 55 0.86 5.83 12.99
CA ASP A 55 0.72 5.07 11.75
C ASP A 55 0.28 5.97 10.59
N LEU A 56 -0.59 6.97 10.84
CA LEU A 56 -1.03 7.94 9.83
C LEU A 56 0.13 8.79 9.30
N ASP A 57 1.02 9.23 10.19
CA ASP A 57 2.21 9.98 9.79
C ASP A 57 3.20 9.07 9.04
N ALA A 58 3.39 7.83 9.51
CA ALA A 58 4.26 6.85 8.87
C ALA A 58 3.81 6.48 7.44
N ILE A 59 2.50 6.29 7.21
CA ILE A 59 2.00 5.98 5.86
C ILE A 59 2.15 7.18 4.92
N ALA A 60 1.97 8.41 5.42
CA ALA A 60 2.17 9.61 4.63
C ALA A 60 3.64 9.75 4.20
N ALA A 61 4.58 9.49 5.11
CA ALA A 61 6.00 9.46 4.81
C ALA A 61 6.34 8.38 3.77
N LEU A 62 5.79 7.16 3.92
CA LEU A 62 6.00 6.07 2.97
C LEU A 62 5.49 6.42 1.56
N LEU A 63 4.27 6.95 1.44
CA LEU A 63 3.68 7.33 0.15
C LEU A 63 4.45 8.50 -0.48
N GLY A 64 4.89 9.47 0.33
CA GLY A 64 5.73 10.58 -0.11
C GLY A 64 7.05 10.07 -0.70
N ALA A 65 7.73 9.17 0.01
CA ALA A 65 8.98 8.57 -0.43
C ALA A 65 8.81 7.81 -1.75
N VAL A 66 7.74 7.01 -1.89
CA VAL A 66 7.39 6.33 -3.15
C VAL A 66 7.17 7.34 -4.29
N GLY A 67 6.47 8.45 -4.02
CA GLY A 67 6.18 9.47 -5.03
C GLY A 67 7.41 10.25 -5.51
N THR A 68 8.41 10.44 -4.65
CA THR A 68 9.65 11.17 -5.00
C THR A 68 10.72 10.28 -5.62
N GLN A 69 10.64 8.96 -5.44
CA GLN A 69 11.62 8.01 -5.98
C GLN A 69 11.27 7.62 -7.43
N THR A 70 11.54 8.49 -8.41
CA THR A 70 11.19 8.23 -9.83
C THR A 70 12.18 7.39 -10.64
N ASP A 71 13.26 6.85 -10.06
CA ASP A 71 14.32 6.16 -10.84
C ASP A 71 14.49 4.67 -10.51
N GLY A 72 13.42 3.87 -10.64
CA GLY A 72 13.50 2.43 -10.35
C GLY A 72 12.57 1.49 -11.13
N VAL A 73 11.51 2.00 -11.76
CA VAL A 73 10.64 1.15 -12.59
C VAL A 73 11.28 0.99 -13.97
N ARG A 74 12.38 0.23 -14.02
CA ARG A 74 12.88 -0.33 -15.28
C ARG A 74 11.78 -1.24 -15.82
N THR A 75 11.14 -0.80 -16.90
CA THR A 75 10.25 -1.60 -17.72
C THR A 75 10.94 -2.93 -18.03
N LEU A 76 10.59 -4.00 -17.31
CA LEU A 76 10.99 -5.37 -17.64
C LEU A 76 10.12 -5.85 -18.80
N ASN A 77 10.21 -5.20 -19.95
CA ASN A 77 9.67 -5.71 -21.20
C ASN A 77 10.82 -5.96 -22.17
N LYS A 78 11.13 -7.24 -22.34
CA LYS A 78 11.52 -7.78 -23.65
C LYS A 78 10.37 -7.62 -24.62
#